data_AF-W6MFQ1-F1
#
_entry.id   AF-W6MFQ1-F1
#
_cell.length_a   1.000
_cell.length_b   1.000
_cell.length_c   1.000
_cell.angle_alpha   90.00
_cell.angle_beta   90.00
_cell.angle_gamma   90.00
#
_symmetry.space_group_name_H-M   'P 1'
#
loop_
_entity.id
_entity.type
_entity.pdbx_description
1 polymer ?
#
loop_
_entity_poly.entity_id
_entity_poly.type
_entity_poly.pdbx_seq_one_letter_code
_entity_poly.pdbx_strand_id
1 'polypeptide(L)'
;MITNNSFQCMWSFVLPYMFNPDQANMGSKINFIFTGMSFMSLFVFYFFQPETAGRSFEEIDELYNSKVPLRKWKNHKTEKQHASEASYGQLKQEVSHVEFADEDDLA
;
A
#
# COMPACT_ATOMS: atom_id res chain seq x y z
N MET A 1 -5.13 17.32 18.52
CA MET A 1 -5.53 18.42 17.62
C MET A 1 -4.53 19.57 17.61
N ILE A 2 -4.03 20.02 18.77
CA ILE A 2 -3.06 21.13 18.83
C ILE A 2 -1.72 20.79 18.15
N THR A 3 -1.18 19.58 18.36
CA THR A 3 0.12 19.14 17.81
C THR A 3 0.20 19.19 16.29
N ASN A 4 -0.84 18.75 15.58
CA ASN A 4 -0.88 18.80 14.11
C ASN A 4 -0.81 20.24 13.61
N ASN A 5 -1.59 21.13 14.22
CA ASN A 5 -1.67 22.54 13.80
C ASN A 5 -0.38 23.31 14.14
N SER A 6 0.27 22.98 15.26
CA SER A 6 1.58 23.56 15.61
C SER A 6 2.66 23.19 14.59
N PHE A 7 2.67 21.94 14.13
CA PHE A 7 3.66 21.48 13.14
C PHE A 7 3.45 22.15 11.78
N GLN A 8 2.20 22.28 11.33
CA GLN A 8 1.91 22.97 10.08
C GLN A 8 2.27 24.46 10.15
N CYS A 9 1.96 25.13 11.26
CA CYS A 9 2.31 26.52 11.49
C CYS A 9 3.84 26.74 11.40
N MET A 10 4.63 25.86 12.03
CA MET A 10 6.10 25.89 11.92
C MET A 10 6.55 25.81 10.46
N TRP A 11 6.05 24.84 9.68
CA TRP A 11 6.43 24.68 8.27
C TRP A 11 6.02 25.86 7.39
N SER A 12 4.85 26.45 7.65
CA SER A 12 4.35 27.62 6.91
C SER A 12 5.23 28.86 7.05
N PHE A 13 5.97 29.02 8.15
CA PHE A 13 6.94 30.10 8.31
C PHE A 13 8.35 29.73 7.84
N VAL A 14 8.76 28.48 8.04
CA VAL A 14 10.12 28.01 7.71
C VAL A 14 10.36 27.95 6.20
N LEU A 15 9.39 27.49 5.41
CA LEU A 15 9.53 27.39 3.95
C LEU A 15 9.76 28.75 3.26
N PRO A 16 8.91 29.78 3.45
CA PRO A 16 9.14 31.07 2.81
C PRO A 16 10.43 31.75 3.28
N TYR A 17 10.84 31.54 4.55
CA TYR A 17 12.13 32.03 5.06
C TYR A 17 13.33 31.44 4.30
N MET A 18 13.30 30.14 3.98
CA MET A 18 14.38 29.48 3.26
C MET A 18 14.46 29.86 1.77
N PHE A 19 13.33 30.17 1.14
CA PHE A 19 13.27 30.55 -0.28
C PHE A 19 13.56 32.02 -0.56
N ASN A 20 13.34 32.92 0.41
CA ASN A 20 13.54 34.34 0.21
C ASN A 20 15.04 34.68 -0.03
N PRO A 21 15.37 35.36 -1.14
CA PRO A 21 16.75 35.65 -1.54
C PRO A 21 17.44 36.69 -0.63
N ASP A 22 16.67 37.54 0.07
CA ASP A 22 17.19 38.55 1.01
C ASP A 22 17.52 37.99 2.41
N GLN A 23 17.20 36.72 2.67
CA GLN A 23 17.43 36.08 3.97
C GLN A 23 18.42 34.92 3.85
N ALA A 24 17.93 33.68 3.76
CA ALA A 24 18.80 32.51 3.73
C ALA A 24 19.44 32.25 2.36
N ASN A 25 18.90 32.82 1.28
CA ASN A 25 19.40 32.70 -0.10
C ASN A 25 19.84 31.28 -0.50
N MET A 26 19.14 30.26 0.01
CA MET A 26 19.50 28.87 -0.26
C MET A 26 19.03 28.41 -1.65
N GLY A 27 18.20 29.20 -2.33
CA GLY A 27 17.80 28.96 -3.72
C GLY A 27 17.46 27.49 -4.00
N SER A 28 18.12 26.90 -4.99
CA SER A 28 17.97 25.47 -5.33
C SER A 28 18.73 24.51 -4.41
N LYS A 29 19.64 24.99 -3.55
CA LYS A 29 20.42 24.13 -2.63
C LYS A 29 19.54 23.47 -1.58
N ILE A 30 18.41 24.10 -1.22
CA ILE A 30 17.43 23.56 -0.29
C ILE A 30 16.88 22.19 -0.76
N ASN A 31 16.72 22.03 -2.09
CA ASN A 31 16.20 20.80 -2.67
C ASN A 31 17.13 19.63 -2.39
N PHE A 32 18.46 19.82 -2.29
CA PHE A 32 19.37 18.72 -1.96
C PHE A 32 19.15 18.18 -0.54
N ILE A 33 18.77 19.05 0.41
CA ILE A 33 18.46 18.63 1.79
C ILE A 33 17.15 17.84 1.80
N PHE A 34 16.11 18.35 1.12
CA PHE A 34 14.82 17.66 1.02
C PHE A 34 14.92 16.35 0.24
N THR A 35 15.66 16.32 -0.86
CA THR A 35 15.93 15.10 -1.63
C THR A 35 16.70 14.09 -0.78
N GLY A 36 17.69 14.52 0.00
CA GLY A 36 18.41 13.64 0.93
C GLY A 36 17.49 13.00 1.97
N MET A 37 16.64 13.81 2.63
CA MET A 37 15.66 13.30 3.58
C MET A 37 14.60 12.39 2.94
N SER A 38 14.13 12.75 1.74
CA SER A 38 13.18 11.95 0.96
C SER A 38 13.77 10.60 0.56
N PHE A 39 15.03 10.57 0.14
CA PHE A 39 15.72 9.33 -0.23
C PHE A 39 15.97 8.43 0.99
N MET A 40 16.31 9.01 2.15
CA MET A 40 16.41 8.27 3.40
C MET A 40 15.07 7.66 3.81
N SER A 41 13.98 8.42 3.68
CA SER A 41 12.62 7.93 3.91
C SER A 41 12.26 6.79 2.96
N LEU A 42 12.52 6.96 1.66
CA LEU A 42 12.30 5.93 0.64
C LEU A 42 13.07 4.65 0.94
N PHE A 43 14.31 4.76 1.43
CA PHE A 43 15.10 3.61 1.86
C PHE A 43 14.39 2.86 2.98
N VAL A 44 13.95 3.55 4.03
CA VAL A 44 13.20 2.92 5.13
C VAL A 44 11.93 2.25 4.60
N PHE A 45 11.13 2.94 3.78
CA PHE A 45 9.95 2.33 3.18
C PHE A 45 10.27 1.08 2.35
N TYR A 46 11.35 1.10 1.57
CA TYR A 46 11.77 -0.04 0.75
C TYR A 46 12.21 -1.28 1.56
N PHE A 47 12.69 -1.11 2.79
CA PHE A 47 13.07 -2.23 3.66
C PHE A 47 11.97 -2.66 4.61
N PHE A 48 11.15 -1.74 5.10
CA PHE A 48 10.17 -2.00 6.16
C PHE A 48 8.74 -2.19 5.65
N GLN A 49 8.39 -1.71 4.46
CA GLN A 49 7.04 -1.86 3.92
C GLN A 49 6.95 -3.10 3.01
N PRO A 50 6.19 -4.14 3.38
CA PRO A 50 5.88 -5.24 2.48
C PRO A 50 4.85 -4.83 1.42
N GLU A 51 4.80 -5.59 0.31
CA GLU A 51 3.77 -5.44 -0.72
C GLU A 51 2.45 -6.02 -0.19
N THR A 52 1.58 -5.15 0.37
CA THR A 52 0.26 -5.52 0.93
C THR A 52 -0.91 -5.25 -0.03
N ALA A 53 -0.62 -4.74 -1.23
CA ALA A 53 -1.65 -4.40 -2.21
C ALA A 53 -2.35 -5.66 -2.76
N GLY A 54 -3.69 -5.63 -2.81
CA GLY A 54 -4.48 -6.72 -3.39
C GLY A 54 -4.66 -7.96 -2.50
N ARG A 55 -4.31 -7.89 -1.21
CA ARG A 55 -4.57 -8.95 -0.22
C ARG A 55 -5.65 -8.53 0.76
N SER A 56 -6.46 -9.49 1.20
CA SER A 56 -7.42 -9.31 2.29
C SER A 56 -6.68 -9.18 3.63
N PHE A 57 -7.32 -8.53 4.61
CA PHE A 57 -6.76 -8.39 5.96
C PHE A 57 -6.45 -9.75 6.61
N GLU A 58 -7.28 -10.75 6.33
CA GLU A 58 -7.09 -12.11 6.85
C GLU A 58 -5.86 -12.81 6.28
N GLU A 59 -5.56 -12.63 4.99
CA GLU A 59 -4.34 -13.18 4.37
C GLU A 59 -3.08 -12.47 4.90
N ILE A 60 -3.17 -11.18 5.19
CA ILE A 60 -2.08 -10.38 5.78
C ILE A 60 -1.73 -10.90 7.17
N ASP A 61 -2.74 -11.21 8.00
CA ASP A 61 -2.51 -11.73 9.34
C ASP A 61 -1.84 -13.11 9.34
N GLU A 62 -2.22 -13.97 8.39
CA GLU A 62 -1.58 -15.28 8.19
C GLU A 62 -0.11 -15.16 7.74
N LEU A 63 0.21 -14.17 6.90
CA LEU A 63 1.59 -13.87 6.48
C LEU A 63 2.46 -13.36 7.63
N TYR A 64 1.87 -12.56 8.55
CA TYR A 64 2.55 -12.15 9.77
C TYR A 64 2.79 -13.34 10.70
N ASN A 65 1.81 -14.23 10.87
CA ASN A 65 1.93 -15.44 11.71
C ASN A 65 2.95 -16.44 11.17
N SER A 66 3.02 -16.61 9.85
CA SER A 66 3.99 -17.48 9.18
C SER A 66 5.42 -16.92 9.13
N LYS A 67 5.64 -15.69 9.64
CA LYS A 67 6.95 -15.01 9.71
C LYS A 67 7.69 -14.98 8.37
N VAL A 68 6.96 -14.92 7.27
CA VAL A 68 7.56 -14.88 5.94
C VAL A 68 8.27 -13.53 5.77
N PRO A 69 9.52 -13.49 5.30
CA PRO A 69 10.22 -12.24 5.07
C PRO A 69 9.42 -11.35 4.10
N LEU A 70 9.26 -10.07 4.46
CA LEU A 70 8.40 -9.06 3.81
C LEU A 70 8.55 -8.99 2.28
N ARG A 71 9.73 -9.32 1.75
CA ARG A 71 10.03 -9.31 0.31
C ARG A 71 9.53 -10.54 -0.46
N LYS A 72 9.21 -11.63 0.23
CA LYS A 72 8.66 -12.84 -0.37
C LYS A 72 7.13 -12.86 -0.37
N TRP A 73 6.49 -11.86 0.27
CA TRP A 73 5.04 -11.78 0.36
C TRP A 73 4.39 -11.84 -1.01
N LYS A 74 4.93 -11.15 -2.02
CA LYS A 74 4.43 -11.19 -3.41
C LYS A 74 4.26 -12.59 -3.99
N ASN A 75 5.21 -13.49 -3.72
CA ASN A 75 5.24 -14.85 -4.31
C ASN A 75 4.69 -15.92 -3.36
N HIS A 76 4.33 -15.55 -2.13
CA HIS A 76 3.76 -16.48 -1.16
C HIS A 76 2.26 -16.56 -1.40
N LYS A 77 1.80 -17.67 -1.96
CA LYS A 77 0.38 -18.02 -2.02
C LYS A 77 -0.04 -18.51 -0.63
N THR A 78 -0.91 -17.75 0.01
CA THR A 78 -1.47 -18.11 1.32
C THR A 78 -2.55 -19.18 1.12
N GLU A 79 -2.75 -20.08 2.10
CA GLU A 79 -3.74 -21.16 1.98
C GLU A 79 -5.15 -20.64 1.75
N LYS A 80 -5.48 -19.48 2.35
CA LYS A 80 -6.76 -18.78 2.12
C LYS A 80 -6.97 -18.34 0.68
N GLN A 81 -5.90 -18.00 -0.05
CA GLN A 81 -5.98 -17.63 -1.46
C GLN A 81 -6.34 -18.85 -2.32
N HIS A 82 -5.81 -20.02 -1.97
CA HIS A 82 -6.19 -21.30 -2.58
C HIS A 82 -7.63 -21.72 -2.24
N ALA A 83 -8.06 -21.51 -1.00
CA ALA A 83 -9.45 -21.77 -0.59
C ALA A 83 -10.43 -20.83 -1.32
N SER A 84 -10.09 -19.54 -1.45
CA SER A 84 -10.85 -18.55 -2.21
C SER A 84 -10.97 -18.92 -3.68
N GLU A 85 -9.87 -19.32 -4.33
CA GLU A 85 -9.86 -19.75 -5.74
C GLU A 85 -10.70 -21.02 -5.94
N ALA A 86 -10.64 -21.97 -4.99
CA ALA A 86 -11.43 -23.20 -5.04
C ALA A 86 -12.93 -22.94 -4.88
N SER A 87 -13.33 -22.11 -3.91
CA SER A 87 -14.74 -21.73 -3.71
C SER A 87 -15.29 -20.96 -4.91
N TYR A 88 -14.50 -20.08 -5.53
CA TYR A 88 -14.92 -19.35 -6.74
C TYR A 88 -15.08 -20.28 -7.95
N GLY A 89 -14.19 -21.28 -8.09
CA GLY A 89 -14.31 -22.32 -9.12
C GLY A 89 -15.58 -23.15 -8.98
N GLN A 90 -15.93 -23.55 -7.74
CA GLN A 90 -17.17 -24.27 -7.47
C GLN A 90 -18.41 -23.43 -7.74
N LEU A 91 -18.44 -22.17 -7.31
CA LEU A 91 -19.56 -21.26 -7.58
C LEU A 91 -19.75 -21.03 -9.08
N LYS A 92 -18.66 -20.87 -9.84
CA LYS A 92 -18.75 -20.71 -11.30
C LYS A 92 -19.26 -21.97 -11.99
N GLN A 93 -18.87 -23.14 -11.51
CA GLN A 93 -19.37 -24.42 -12.03
C GLN A 93 -20.85 -24.64 -11.67
N GLU A 94 -21.25 -24.27 -10.44
CA GLU A 94 -22.62 -24.39 -9.96
C GLU A 94 -23.57 -23.41 -10.67
N VAL A 95 -23.21 -22.13 -10.78
CA VAL A 95 -23.99 -21.12 -11.52
C VAL A 95 -24.09 -21.48 -13.01
N SER A 96 -23.00 -21.95 -13.61
CA SER A 96 -23.02 -22.43 -15.00
C SER A 96 -24.02 -23.57 -15.20
N HIS A 97 -24.05 -24.56 -14.29
CA HIS A 97 -25.00 -25.66 -14.38
C HIS A 97 -26.46 -25.20 -14.20
N VAL A 98 -26.71 -24.18 -13.38
CA VAL A 98 -28.05 -23.62 -13.16
C VAL A 98 -28.52 -22.80 -14.37
N GLU A 99 -27.66 -21.96 -14.95
CA GLU A 99 -27.98 -21.20 -16.16
C GLU A 99 -28.30 -22.12 -17.35
N PHE A 100 -27.57 -23.23 -17.52
CA PHE A 100 -27.87 -24.21 -18.57
C PHE A 100 -29.18 -24.97 -18.33
N ALA A 101 -29.58 -25.19 -17.06
CA ALA A 101 -30.84 -25.88 -16.74
C ALA A 101 -32.06 -24.96 -16.97
N ASP A 102 -31.95 -23.67 -16.63
CA ASP A 102 -33.02 -22.70 -16.83
C ASP A 102 -33.23 -22.38 -18.33
N GLU A 103 -32.20 -22.55 -19.18
CA GLU A 103 -32.30 -22.31 -20.63
C GLU A 103 -33.00 -23.46 -21.39
N ASP A 104 -32.87 -24.70 -20.90
CA ASP A 104 -33.59 -25.86 -21.44
C ASP A 104 -35.08 -25.91 -21.02
N ASP A 105 -35.45 -25.32 -19.87
CA ASP A 105 -36.85 -25.23 -19.40
C ASP A 105 -37.66 -24.10 -20.09
N LEU A 106 -37.00 -23.22 -20.86
CA LEU A 106 -37.63 -22.13 -21.61
C LEU A 106 -37.77 -22.39 -23.12
N ALA A 107 -37.25 -23.52 -23.63
CA ALA A 107 -37.30 -23.96 -25.03
C ALA A 107 -38.45 -24.95 -25.30
#